data_AF-A0AAE9Z4R9-F1
#
_entry.id   AF-A0AAE9Z4R9-F1
#
_cell.length_a   1.000
_cell.length_b   1.000
_cell.length_c   1.000
_cell.angle_alpha   90.00
_cell.angle_beta   90.00
_cell.angle_gamma   90.00
#
_symmetry.space_group_name_H-M   'P 1'
#
loop_
_entity.id
_entity.type
_entity.pdbx_description
1 polymer ?
#
loop_
_entity_poly.entity_id
_entity_poly.type
_entity_poly.pdbx_seq_one_letter_code
_entity_poly.pdbx_strand_id
1 'polypeptide(L)'
;MLTQDIFSYPRLAFFVRSNLPGRLTNNEKTWSAFRKFGDFSVIESLVAVGWELDSPLLLVESLGKGYNGRFYPSRPSHIYIEQEIAQRFESDYARSDAQRFVESTILHEIVHWGDHKDGHHKPPEAGVDFEIAAYDENVMRYWGNNAHTTYCNPSFLNDAEQAIPSKYRGIRNRNPGNIVRTSDRWKGLAERTEMSEEQKQERRFCVFVEPEWGLRAMFILLRTYQARGCKTLFDYISRWAPASDGNHTYGYANFCANRLKIKKSDVLNIQDKAIQMSMVAAIVAFENGNYVYSNEVMNKAYELSMG
;
A
#
# COMPACT_ATOMS: atom_id res chain seq x y z
N MET A 1 6.71 0.39 4.80
CA MET A 1 7.65 0.81 3.73
C MET A 1 7.91 -0.32 2.75
N LEU A 2 7.83 -0.01 1.45
CA LEU A 2 8.19 -0.93 0.37
C LEU A 2 9.70 -1.17 0.34
N THR A 3 10.12 -2.28 -0.29
CA THR A 3 11.55 -2.58 -0.48
C THR A 3 12.30 -1.43 -1.13
N GLN A 4 11.72 -0.80 -2.15
CA GLN A 4 12.31 0.37 -2.82
C GLN A 4 12.51 1.54 -1.86
N ASP A 5 11.50 1.87 -1.04
CA ASP A 5 11.58 2.97 -0.08
C ASP A 5 12.63 2.70 1.00
N ILE A 6 12.79 1.44 1.41
CA ILE A 6 13.83 1.06 2.40
C ILE A 6 15.23 1.27 1.84
N PHE A 7 15.45 0.97 0.56
CA PHE A 7 16.74 1.22 -0.09
C PHE A 7 17.00 2.72 -0.35
N SER A 8 15.96 3.46 -0.73
CA SER A 8 16.07 4.90 -1.00
C SER A 8 16.18 5.73 0.28
N TYR A 9 15.57 5.28 1.39
CA TYR A 9 15.46 6.01 2.65
C TYR A 9 15.81 5.12 3.86
N PRO A 10 17.07 4.67 3.97
CA PRO A 10 17.48 3.70 4.99
C PRO A 10 17.36 4.24 6.43
N ARG A 11 17.60 5.53 6.67
CA ARG A 11 17.49 6.11 8.03
C ARG A 11 16.03 6.31 8.42
N LEU A 12 15.17 6.73 7.51
CA LEU A 12 13.72 6.74 7.71
C LEU A 12 13.21 5.33 8.01
N ALA A 13 13.60 4.34 7.22
CA ALA A 13 13.19 2.95 7.44
C ALA A 13 13.66 2.41 8.79
N PHE A 14 14.89 2.73 9.19
CA PHE A 14 15.40 2.40 10.52
C PHE A 14 14.61 3.10 11.63
N PHE A 15 14.38 4.41 11.50
CA PHE A 15 13.61 5.18 12.47
C PHE A 15 12.22 4.60 12.69
N VAL A 16 11.49 4.39 11.60
CA VAL A 16 10.13 3.86 11.61
C VAL A 16 10.10 2.49 12.27
N ARG A 17 11.00 1.58 11.88
CA ARG A 17 10.97 0.19 12.38
C ARG A 17 11.52 0.01 13.79
N SER A 18 12.56 0.76 14.13
CA SER A 18 13.38 0.48 15.33
C SER A 18 13.25 1.54 16.41
N ASN A 19 12.88 2.78 16.07
CA ASN A 19 12.77 3.86 17.05
C ASN A 19 11.32 4.21 17.38
N LEU A 20 10.47 4.42 16.36
CA LEU A 20 9.11 4.95 16.51
C LEU A 20 8.22 4.14 17.49
N PRO A 21 8.20 2.79 17.49
CA PRO A 21 7.34 2.03 18.40
C PRO A 21 7.73 2.23 19.87
N GLY A 22 9.04 2.23 20.15
CA GLY A 22 9.57 2.47 21.49
C GLY A 22 9.36 3.92 21.95
N ARG A 23 9.53 4.89 21.04
CA ARG A 23 9.31 6.30 21.36
C ARG A 23 7.84 6.59 21.69
N LEU A 24 6.90 6.00 20.95
CA LEU A 24 5.48 6.10 21.22
C LEU A 24 5.12 5.44 22.57
N THR A 25 5.54 4.20 22.80
CA THR A 25 5.15 3.42 23.99
C THR A 25 5.80 3.89 25.29
N ASN A 26 6.99 4.49 25.22
CA ASN A 26 7.71 5.00 26.39
C ASN A 26 7.30 6.43 26.80
N ASN A 27 6.47 7.12 26.01
CA ASN A 27 5.96 8.44 26.33
C ASN A 27 4.47 8.36 26.67
N GLU A 28 4.13 8.41 27.96
CA GLU A 28 2.75 8.26 28.46
C GLU A 28 1.77 9.26 27.84
N LYS A 29 2.23 10.50 27.61
CA LYS A 29 1.41 11.55 27.02
C LYS A 29 1.09 11.25 25.56
N THR A 30 2.11 10.96 24.76
CA THR A 30 1.95 10.60 23.34
C THR A 30 1.15 9.30 23.20
N TRP A 31 1.42 8.29 24.03
CA TRP A 31 0.71 7.02 24.06
C TRP A 31 -0.79 7.20 24.35
N SER A 32 -1.12 7.97 25.38
CA SER A 32 -2.51 8.22 25.77
C SER A 32 -3.28 9.01 24.71
N ALA A 33 -2.65 10.02 24.12
CA ALA A 33 -3.23 10.78 23.02
C ALA A 33 -3.46 9.89 21.80
N PHE A 34 -2.44 9.14 21.36
CA PHE A 34 -2.52 8.26 20.21
C PHE A 34 -3.68 7.26 20.31
N ARG A 35 -3.84 6.63 21.48
CA ARG A 35 -4.95 5.72 21.76
C ARG A 35 -6.31 6.40 21.69
N LYS A 36 -6.43 7.57 22.31
CA LYS A 36 -7.69 8.32 22.39
C LYS A 36 -8.17 8.79 21.02
N PHE A 37 -7.27 9.37 20.24
CA PHE A 37 -7.61 10.02 18.97
C PHE A 37 -7.69 9.02 17.81
N GLY A 38 -6.88 7.95 17.82
CA GLY A 38 -6.99 6.86 16.84
C GLY A 38 -8.00 5.76 17.20
N ASP A 39 -8.74 5.92 18.31
CA ASP A 39 -9.68 4.93 18.87
C ASP A 39 -9.10 3.51 19.02
N PHE A 40 -7.85 3.45 19.47
CA PHE A 40 -7.14 2.17 19.56
C PHE A 40 -7.25 1.55 20.95
N SER A 41 -7.57 0.25 20.98
CA SER A 41 -7.20 -0.59 22.11
C SER A 41 -5.66 -0.65 22.27
N VAL A 42 -5.18 -1.08 23.45
CA VAL A 42 -3.74 -1.26 23.70
C VAL A 42 -3.08 -2.13 22.63
N ILE A 43 -3.74 -3.23 22.24
CA ILE A 43 -3.21 -4.16 21.24
C ILE A 43 -3.18 -3.51 19.86
N GLU A 44 -4.26 -2.81 19.47
CA GLU A 44 -4.32 -2.14 18.17
C GLU A 44 -3.28 -1.05 18.04
N SER A 45 -2.98 -0.31 19.11
CA SER A 45 -1.90 0.67 19.08
C SER A 45 -0.54 0.04 18.82
N LEU A 46 -0.24 -1.10 19.45
CA LEU A 46 1.00 -1.83 19.24
C LEU A 46 1.09 -2.39 17.81
N VAL A 47 -0.03 -2.89 17.28
CA VAL A 47 -0.11 -3.39 15.90
C VAL A 47 0.08 -2.24 14.90
N ALA A 48 -0.57 -1.09 15.12
CA ALA A 48 -0.56 0.05 14.20
C ALA A 48 0.86 0.59 13.93
N VAL A 49 1.75 0.53 14.93
CA VAL A 49 3.17 0.87 14.79
C VAL A 49 4.09 -0.34 14.75
N GLY A 50 3.57 -1.56 14.73
CA GLY A 50 4.36 -2.78 14.66
C GLY A 50 4.96 -3.03 13.28
N TRP A 51 4.38 -2.40 12.24
CA TRP A 51 4.78 -2.58 10.83
C TRP A 51 4.63 -4.02 10.32
N GLU A 52 3.77 -4.78 10.97
CA GLU A 52 3.43 -6.17 10.66
C GLU A 52 2.03 -6.26 10.04
N LEU A 53 1.47 -7.46 9.97
CA LEU A 53 0.11 -7.69 9.48
C LEU A 53 -0.89 -6.83 10.28
N ASP A 54 -1.86 -6.24 9.58
CA ASP A 54 -2.89 -5.34 10.12
C ASP A 54 -2.43 -3.92 10.51
N SER A 55 -1.19 -3.54 10.19
CA SER A 55 -0.70 -2.15 10.23
C SER A 55 -0.80 -1.45 8.86
N PRO A 56 -0.96 -0.11 8.81
CA PRO A 56 -0.90 0.62 7.54
C PRO A 56 0.52 0.59 6.96
N LEU A 57 0.63 0.39 5.64
CA LEU A 57 1.91 0.48 4.97
C LEU A 57 2.28 1.95 4.78
N LEU A 58 3.34 2.40 5.47
CA LEU A 58 3.97 3.69 5.18
C LEU A 58 4.63 3.68 3.80
N LEU A 59 4.25 4.63 2.95
CA LEU A 59 4.82 4.89 1.62
C LEU A 59 5.44 6.28 1.55
N VAL A 60 6.52 6.42 0.78
CA VAL A 60 7.09 7.72 0.43
C VAL A 60 6.57 8.14 -0.94
N GLU A 61 5.94 9.31 -1.04
CA GLU A 61 5.36 9.81 -2.29
C GLU A 61 5.45 11.32 -2.38
N SER A 62 5.53 11.88 -3.59
CA SER A 62 5.41 13.31 -3.84
C SER A 62 3.93 13.71 -3.83
N LEU A 63 3.43 14.12 -2.68
CA LEU A 63 2.08 14.61 -2.37
C LEU A 63 1.86 16.06 -2.83
N GLY A 64 2.94 16.83 -3.03
CA GLY A 64 2.89 18.21 -3.49
C GLY A 64 3.05 19.25 -2.37
N LYS A 65 3.03 20.53 -2.76
CA LYS A 65 3.32 21.64 -1.83
C LYS A 65 2.26 21.72 -0.72
N GLY A 66 2.72 21.74 0.53
CA GLY A 66 1.89 21.96 1.72
C GLY A 66 1.50 20.69 2.48
N TYR A 67 1.77 19.50 1.95
CA TYR A 67 1.50 18.22 2.62
C TYR A 67 2.72 17.73 3.39
N ASN A 68 2.50 17.17 4.59
CA ASN A 68 3.55 16.48 5.35
C ASN A 68 3.37 14.97 5.25
N GLY A 69 2.16 14.51 5.52
CA GLY A 69 1.71 13.17 5.25
C GLY A 69 0.32 13.20 4.65
N ARG A 70 -0.21 12.00 4.41
CA ARG A 70 -1.63 11.83 4.09
C ARG A 70 -2.12 10.44 4.43
N PHE A 71 -3.36 10.36 4.88
CA PHE A 71 -4.19 9.17 4.87
C PHE A 71 -5.32 9.35 3.84
N TYR A 72 -5.66 8.29 3.12
CA TYR A 72 -6.79 8.28 2.20
C TYR A 72 -7.78 7.19 2.61
N PRO A 73 -9.03 7.53 2.97
CA PRO A 73 -10.09 6.55 3.24
C PRO A 73 -10.29 5.55 2.09
N SER A 74 -10.09 6.00 0.84
CA SER A 74 -10.17 5.15 -0.36
C SER A 74 -8.98 4.17 -0.52
N ARG A 75 -7.94 4.29 0.30
CA ARG A 75 -6.75 3.42 0.33
C ARG A 75 -6.38 3.08 1.78
N PRO A 76 -7.27 2.36 2.50
CA PRO A 76 -7.16 2.20 3.95
C PRO A 76 -5.97 1.33 4.40
N SER A 77 -5.23 0.74 3.47
CA SER A 77 -4.01 -0.01 3.76
C SER A 77 -2.73 0.86 3.77
N HIS A 78 -2.84 2.17 3.57
CA HIS A 78 -1.69 3.06 3.37
C HIS A 78 -1.77 4.35 4.17
N ILE A 79 -0.59 4.76 4.62
CA ILE A 79 -0.30 6.14 5.01
C ILE A 79 0.90 6.62 4.19
N TYR A 80 0.97 7.91 3.96
CA TYR A 80 1.96 8.52 3.09
C TYR A 80 2.76 9.56 3.86
N ILE A 81 4.07 9.63 3.59
CA ILE A 81 4.91 10.74 4.00
C ILE A 81 5.50 11.40 2.75
N GLU A 82 5.57 12.73 2.77
CA GLU A 82 6.04 13.50 1.62
C GLU A 82 7.50 13.18 1.29
N GLN A 83 7.78 13.03 -0.01
CA GLN A 83 9.09 12.65 -0.52
C GLN A 83 10.21 13.61 -0.09
N GLU A 84 9.96 14.92 -0.13
CA GLU A 84 10.91 15.93 0.34
C GLU A 84 11.30 15.70 1.81
N ILE A 85 10.32 15.34 2.65
CA ILE A 85 10.51 15.09 4.08
C ILE A 85 11.39 13.87 4.28
N ALA A 86 11.08 12.77 3.58
CA ALA A 86 11.87 11.55 3.63
C ALA A 86 13.32 11.79 3.18
N GLN A 87 13.52 12.50 2.06
CA GLN A 87 14.85 12.85 1.54
C GLN A 87 15.65 13.69 2.55
N ARG A 88 15.02 14.68 3.17
CA ARG A 88 15.70 15.57 4.10
C ARG A 88 16.01 14.88 5.42
N PHE A 89 15.07 14.05 5.91
CA PHE A 89 15.27 13.26 7.11
C PHE A 89 16.47 12.31 7.01
N GLU A 90 16.80 11.81 5.81
CA GLU A 90 18.03 11.04 5.63
C GLU A 90 19.26 11.85 6.04
N SER A 91 19.35 13.14 5.73
CA SER A 91 20.49 13.97 6.17
C SER A 91 20.39 14.39 7.63
N ASP A 92 19.16 14.64 8.09
CA ASP A 92 18.87 15.27 9.38
C ASP A 92 18.54 14.26 10.51
N TYR A 93 18.63 12.95 10.26
CA TYR A 93 18.24 11.87 11.18
C TYR A 93 18.73 12.03 12.62
N ALA A 94 19.94 12.56 12.83
CA ALA A 94 20.52 12.73 14.16
C ALA A 94 19.90 13.89 14.97
N ARG A 95 19.15 14.79 14.32
CA ARG A 95 18.56 15.95 14.97
C ARG A 95 17.25 15.58 15.69
N SER A 96 17.10 16.07 16.92
CA SER A 96 15.92 15.80 17.74
C SER A 96 14.62 16.41 17.17
N ASP A 97 14.71 17.60 16.56
CA ASP A 97 13.57 18.27 15.92
C ASP A 97 13.11 17.53 14.66
N ALA A 98 14.05 17.00 13.87
CA ALA A 98 13.75 16.17 12.71
C ALA A 98 13.06 14.86 13.09
N GLN A 99 13.57 14.17 14.12
CA GLN A 99 12.94 12.95 14.64
C GLN A 99 11.54 13.22 15.20
N ARG A 100 11.36 14.30 15.98
CA ARG A 100 10.06 14.70 16.53
C ARG A 100 9.05 14.98 15.41
N PHE A 101 9.46 15.71 14.37
CA PHE A 101 8.59 16.04 13.25
C PHE A 101 8.15 14.81 12.43
N VAL A 102 9.09 13.91 12.11
CA VAL A 102 8.75 12.68 11.37
C VAL A 102 7.88 11.74 12.21
N GLU A 103 8.16 11.64 13.52
CA GLU A 103 7.31 10.93 14.47
C GLU A 103 5.88 11.49 14.52
N SER A 104 5.73 12.80 14.72
CA SER A 104 4.40 13.42 14.79
C SER A 104 3.62 13.21 13.50
N THR A 105 4.27 13.43 12.35
CA THR A 105 3.65 13.27 11.03
C THR A 105 3.16 11.85 10.82
N ILE A 106 3.97 10.84 11.11
CA ILE A 106 3.56 9.44 10.88
C ILE A 106 2.43 9.04 11.83
N LEU A 107 2.52 9.42 13.11
CA LEU A 107 1.48 9.09 14.08
C LEU A 107 0.16 9.83 13.79
N HIS A 108 0.24 11.07 13.29
CA HIS A 108 -0.90 11.84 12.82
C HIS A 108 -1.68 11.07 11.73
N GLU A 109 -0.98 10.55 10.71
CA GLU A 109 -1.65 9.78 9.65
C GLU A 109 -2.20 8.44 10.15
N ILE A 110 -1.55 7.81 11.14
CA ILE A 110 -2.06 6.58 11.75
C ILE A 110 -3.31 6.86 12.59
N VAL A 111 -3.40 8.01 13.24
CA VAL A 111 -4.62 8.44 13.96
C VAL A 111 -5.78 8.55 12.99
N HIS A 112 -5.59 9.19 11.82
CA HIS A 112 -6.61 9.23 10.77
C HIS A 112 -6.98 7.84 10.26
N TRP A 113 -6.01 6.93 10.12
CA TRP A 113 -6.26 5.55 9.75
C TRP A 113 -7.10 4.80 10.80
N GLY A 114 -6.82 5.01 12.09
CA GLY A 114 -7.55 4.42 13.20
C GLY A 114 -9.01 4.86 13.27
N ASP A 115 -9.23 6.18 13.22
CA ASP A 115 -10.57 6.79 13.23
C ASP A 115 -11.42 6.36 12.02
N HIS A 116 -10.78 6.06 10.89
CA HIS A 116 -11.48 5.51 9.73
C HIS A 116 -11.88 4.03 9.90
N LYS A 117 -11.10 3.24 10.65
CA LYS A 117 -11.24 1.78 10.74
C LYS A 117 -12.52 1.35 11.47
N ASP A 118 -12.98 2.12 12.44
CA ASP A 118 -14.15 1.79 13.27
C ASP A 118 -15.46 2.41 12.76
N GLY A 119 -15.39 3.30 11.77
CA GLY A 119 -16.53 3.99 11.16
C GLY A 119 -17.09 5.16 11.98
N HIS A 120 -16.51 5.46 13.15
CA HIS A 120 -16.89 6.56 14.04
C HIS A 120 -16.05 7.80 13.77
N HIS A 121 -16.37 8.50 12.68
CA HIS A 121 -15.62 9.69 12.26
C HIS A 121 -15.70 10.82 13.31
N LYS A 122 -14.58 11.08 14.00
CA LYS A 122 -14.38 12.24 14.88
C LYS A 122 -14.24 13.52 14.02
N PRO A 123 -14.25 14.74 14.64
CA PRO A 123 -14.14 15.99 13.89
C PRO A 123 -12.98 15.98 12.88
N PRO A 124 -13.03 16.84 11.85
CA PRO A 124 -12.32 16.63 10.59
C PRO A 124 -10.79 16.48 10.64
N GLU A 125 -10.13 16.85 11.74
CA GLU A 125 -8.67 16.88 11.90
C GLU A 125 -8.18 16.17 13.18
N ALA A 126 -8.62 14.92 13.39
CA ALA A 126 -8.21 14.10 14.55
C ALA A 126 -6.67 13.99 14.72
N GLY A 127 -5.91 14.05 13.62
CA GLY A 127 -4.45 14.11 13.64
C GLY A 127 -3.90 15.38 14.28
N VAL A 128 -4.49 16.55 14.02
CA VAL A 128 -4.08 17.83 14.64
C VAL A 128 -4.41 17.84 16.13
N ASP A 129 -5.60 17.34 16.50
CA ASP A 129 -6.00 17.22 17.91
C ASP A 129 -5.06 16.27 18.67
N PHE A 130 -4.65 15.17 18.02
CA PHE A 130 -3.61 14.29 18.51
C PHE A 130 -2.30 15.05 18.73
N GLU A 131 -1.85 15.84 17.76
CA GLU A 131 -0.57 16.54 17.88
C GLU A 131 -0.57 17.56 19.01
N ILE A 132 -1.65 18.35 19.14
CA ILE A 132 -1.82 19.31 20.25
C ILE A 132 -1.80 18.56 21.58
N ALA A 133 -2.48 17.42 21.70
CA ALA A 133 -2.52 16.66 22.94
C ALA A 133 -1.20 15.94 23.26
N ALA A 134 -0.48 15.45 22.25
CA ALA A 134 0.74 14.67 22.41
C ALA A 134 1.99 15.55 22.56
N TYR A 135 2.02 16.69 21.87
CA TYR A 135 3.21 17.52 21.68
C TYR A 135 3.04 18.97 22.11
N ASP A 136 1.88 19.35 22.65
CA ASP A 136 1.50 20.72 23.08
C ASP A 136 1.37 21.75 21.96
N GLU A 137 1.49 21.32 20.71
CA GLU A 137 1.37 22.18 19.53
C GLU A 137 1.02 21.34 18.29
N ASN A 138 0.56 22.02 17.23
CA ASN A 138 0.58 21.44 15.89
C ASN A 138 2.03 21.45 15.38
N VAL A 139 2.61 20.28 15.18
CA VAL A 139 4.06 20.13 14.95
C VAL A 139 4.42 20.53 13.53
N MET A 140 5.08 21.67 13.40
CA MET A 140 5.46 22.23 12.09
C MET A 140 6.74 21.60 11.53
N ARG A 141 6.94 21.74 10.21
CA ARG A 141 8.22 21.42 9.57
C ARG A 141 9.35 22.16 10.28
N TYR A 142 10.43 21.44 10.60
CA TYR A 142 11.64 22.03 11.22
C TYR A 142 12.51 22.84 10.23
N TRP A 143 11.99 23.10 9.02
CA TRP A 143 12.62 23.93 7.99
C TRP A 143 11.62 24.70 7.15
N GLY A 144 12.12 25.76 6.52
CA GLY A 144 11.29 26.74 5.81
C GLY A 144 10.59 27.67 6.79
N ASN A 145 10.25 28.89 6.35
CA ASN A 145 9.68 29.95 7.17
C ASN A 145 8.24 29.62 7.66
N ASN A 146 8.08 28.66 8.57
CA ASN A 146 6.82 28.29 9.23
C ASN A 146 5.61 28.34 8.29
N ALA A 147 5.80 27.93 7.02
CA ALA A 147 4.76 28.07 6.01
C ALA A 147 3.64 27.14 6.44
N HIS A 148 2.52 27.75 6.86
CA HIS A 148 1.31 27.06 7.25
C HIS A 148 1.12 25.87 6.33
N THR A 149 1.29 24.65 6.86
CA THR A 149 0.74 23.46 6.24
C THR A 149 -0.74 23.76 6.21
N THR A 150 -1.22 24.10 5.00
CA THR A 150 -2.61 24.47 4.79
C THR A 150 -3.42 23.40 5.49
N TYR A 151 -4.22 23.82 6.47
CA TYR A 151 -5.26 23.00 7.07
C TYR A 151 -5.73 21.98 6.04
N CYS A 152 -5.61 20.69 6.34
CA CYS A 152 -6.35 19.68 5.59
C CYS A 152 -7.80 20.18 5.64
N ASN A 153 -8.25 20.76 4.52
CA ASN A 153 -9.48 21.50 4.47
C ASN A 153 -10.56 20.43 4.35
N PRO A 154 -11.50 20.31 5.30
CA PRO A 154 -12.50 19.25 5.27
C PRO A 154 -13.51 19.36 4.13
N SER A 155 -13.40 20.40 3.29
CA SER A 155 -14.32 20.68 2.19
C SER A 155 -14.16 19.80 0.94
N PHE A 156 -13.44 18.68 1.01
CA PHE A 156 -13.33 17.72 -0.11
C PHE A 156 -13.89 16.33 0.19
N LEU A 157 -14.87 16.21 1.11
CA LEU A 157 -15.67 14.99 1.23
C LEU A 157 -16.70 14.82 0.10
N ASN A 158 -16.86 15.82 -0.76
CA ASN A 158 -17.74 15.76 -1.91
C ASN A 158 -16.98 16.20 -3.16
N ASP A 159 -16.24 15.29 -3.78
CA ASP A 159 -16.05 15.33 -5.23
C ASP A 159 -15.93 13.90 -5.74
N ALA A 160 -16.96 13.54 -6.50
CA ALA A 160 -17.11 12.31 -7.23
C ALA A 160 -15.88 12.03 -8.11
N GLU A 161 -15.46 10.76 -8.13
CA GLU A 161 -15.02 10.05 -9.34
C GLU A 161 -14.29 10.86 -10.42
N GLN A 162 -13.27 11.63 -10.04
CA GLN A 162 -12.22 12.01 -10.97
C GLN A 162 -11.07 11.04 -10.78
N ALA A 163 -10.91 10.17 -11.77
CA ALA A 163 -9.81 9.21 -11.86
C ALA A 163 -8.47 9.95 -11.87
N ILE A 164 -7.90 10.17 -10.68
CA ILE A 164 -6.48 10.44 -10.53
C ILE A 164 -5.78 9.27 -11.23
N PRO A 165 -4.92 9.50 -12.24
CA PRO A 165 -4.17 8.45 -12.90
C PRO A 165 -3.51 7.58 -11.85
N SER A 166 -3.85 6.28 -11.81
CA SER A 166 -3.23 5.39 -10.84
C SER A 166 -1.72 5.34 -11.10
N LYS A 167 -0.92 5.75 -10.12
CA LYS A 167 0.55 5.69 -10.18
C LYS A 167 1.08 4.29 -10.55
N TYR A 168 0.32 3.25 -10.20
CA TYR A 168 0.67 1.87 -10.52
C TYR A 168 0.22 1.49 -11.92
N ARG A 169 1.20 1.12 -12.76
CA ARG A 169 0.99 0.64 -14.14
C ARG A 169 -0.07 -0.47 -14.22
N GLY A 170 -0.06 -1.43 -13.30
CA GLY A 170 -0.98 -2.57 -13.34
C GLY A 170 -2.44 -2.14 -13.21
N ILE A 171 -2.74 -1.19 -12.32
CA ILE A 171 -4.08 -0.63 -12.17
C ILE A 171 -4.43 0.25 -13.37
N ARG A 172 -3.52 1.14 -13.82
CA ARG A 172 -3.74 1.99 -14.99
C ARG A 172 -4.04 1.16 -16.24
N ASN A 173 -3.30 0.08 -16.47
CA ASN A 173 -3.46 -0.78 -17.64
C ASN A 173 -4.58 -1.82 -17.45
N ARG A 174 -5.31 -1.81 -16.32
CA ARG A 174 -6.30 -2.83 -15.96
C ARG A 174 -5.71 -4.26 -16.03
N ASN A 175 -4.41 -4.35 -15.75
CA ASN A 175 -3.56 -5.55 -15.79
C ASN A 175 -2.84 -5.71 -14.44
N PRO A 176 -3.53 -6.11 -13.37
CA PRO A 176 -3.00 -6.06 -12.01
C PRO A 176 -1.80 -6.98 -11.78
N GLY A 177 -1.68 -8.05 -12.58
CA GLY A 177 -0.58 -9.00 -12.51
C GLY A 177 0.63 -8.62 -13.37
N ASN A 178 0.63 -7.46 -14.04
CA ASN A 178 1.67 -7.06 -14.98
C ASN A 178 1.97 -8.14 -16.05
N ILE A 179 0.92 -8.73 -16.62
CA ILE A 179 1.03 -9.77 -17.64
C ILE A 179 1.64 -9.18 -18.91
N VAL A 180 2.75 -9.76 -19.36
CA VAL A 180 3.48 -9.37 -20.57
C VAL A 180 2.67 -9.79 -21.81
N ARG A 181 2.71 -8.97 -22.86
CA ARG A 181 2.09 -9.33 -24.15
C ARG A 181 2.79 -10.55 -24.75
N THR A 182 1.99 -11.52 -25.17
CA THR A 182 2.42 -12.71 -25.90
C THR A 182 1.68 -12.82 -27.22
N SER A 183 2.05 -13.78 -28.08
CA SER A 183 1.28 -14.09 -29.30
C SER A 183 -0.16 -14.54 -28.99
N ASP A 184 -0.34 -15.21 -27.84
CA ASP A 184 -1.65 -15.64 -27.37
C ASP A 184 -2.47 -14.42 -26.94
N ARG A 185 -3.64 -14.24 -27.57
CA ARG A 185 -4.56 -13.14 -27.25
C ARG A 185 -5.45 -13.50 -26.07
N TRP A 186 -5.33 -12.75 -24.99
CA TRP A 186 -6.26 -12.83 -23.86
C TRP A 186 -7.64 -12.26 -24.22
N LYS A 187 -8.72 -12.85 -23.69
CA LYS A 187 -10.05 -12.24 -23.76
C LYS A 187 -10.04 -10.91 -23.00
N GLY A 188 -10.70 -9.89 -23.56
CA GLY A 188 -10.82 -8.56 -22.96
C GLY A 188 -9.58 -7.67 -23.10
N LEU A 189 -8.64 -8.01 -23.99
CA LEU A 189 -7.59 -7.06 -24.39
C LEU A 189 -8.22 -5.84 -25.05
N ALA A 190 -7.79 -4.64 -24.63
CA ALA A 190 -8.26 -3.40 -25.21
C ALA A 190 -7.67 -3.20 -26.61
N GLU A 191 -8.52 -2.77 -27.53
CA GLU A 191 -8.13 -2.18 -28.80
C GLU A 191 -7.57 -0.76 -28.57
N ARG A 192 -6.77 -0.24 -29.50
CA ARG A 192 -6.18 1.11 -29.33
C ARG A 192 -7.24 2.21 -29.18
N THR A 193 -8.44 2.00 -29.74
CA THR A 193 -9.58 2.94 -29.62
C THR A 193 -10.17 2.97 -28.21
N GLU A 194 -9.97 1.93 -27.41
CA GLU A 194 -10.48 1.80 -26.04
C GLU A 194 -9.45 2.27 -24.99
N MET A 195 -8.21 2.55 -25.41
CA MET A 195 -7.11 2.96 -24.54
C MET A 195 -7.04 4.48 -24.36
N SER A 196 -6.69 4.91 -23.16
CA SER A 196 -6.27 6.29 -22.89
C SER A 196 -4.95 6.63 -23.61
N GLU A 197 -4.63 7.92 -23.76
CA GLU A 197 -3.35 8.34 -24.37
C GLU A 197 -2.12 7.81 -23.62
N GLU A 198 -2.21 7.69 -22.30
CA GLU A 198 -1.14 7.10 -21.49
C GLU A 198 -1.03 5.58 -21.71
N GLN A 199 -2.16 4.86 -21.74
CA GLN A 199 -2.19 3.42 -22.03
C GLN A 199 -1.68 3.12 -23.45
N LYS A 200 -1.93 4.01 -24.42
CA LYS A 200 -1.40 3.90 -25.79
C LYS A 200 0.12 3.96 -25.86
N GLN A 201 0.81 4.39 -24.80
CA GLN A 201 2.27 4.37 -24.70
C GLN A 201 2.81 3.03 -24.15
N GLU A 202 1.96 2.16 -23.59
CA GLU A 202 2.37 0.84 -23.12
C GLU A 202 2.82 -0.05 -24.30
N ARG A 203 4.01 -0.63 -24.19
CA ARG A 203 4.62 -1.47 -25.24
C ARG A 203 4.77 -2.92 -24.82
N ARG A 204 5.08 -3.18 -23.55
CA ARG A 204 5.47 -4.51 -23.04
C ARG A 204 4.29 -5.28 -22.47
N PHE A 205 3.41 -4.61 -21.72
CA PHE A 205 2.37 -5.28 -20.95
C PHE A 205 1.01 -5.23 -21.63
N CYS A 206 0.16 -6.22 -21.32
CA CYS A 206 -1.23 -6.22 -21.75
C CYS A 206 -1.96 -4.99 -21.17
N VAL A 207 -2.93 -4.48 -21.93
CA VAL A 207 -3.91 -3.49 -21.48
C VAL A 207 -5.28 -4.12 -21.70
N PHE A 208 -6.11 -4.13 -20.67
CA PHE A 208 -7.42 -4.75 -20.72
C PHE A 208 -8.52 -3.69 -20.75
N VAL A 209 -9.68 -4.04 -21.31
CA VAL A 209 -10.84 -3.15 -21.36
C VAL A 209 -11.40 -2.90 -19.96
N GLU A 210 -11.32 -3.86 -19.04
CA GLU A 210 -11.76 -3.72 -17.63
C GLU A 210 -10.86 -4.55 -16.70
N PRO A 211 -10.73 -4.19 -15.41
CA PRO A 211 -9.82 -4.88 -14.48
C PRO A 211 -10.18 -6.36 -14.27
N GLU A 212 -11.47 -6.74 -14.39
CA GLU A 212 -11.91 -8.13 -14.29
C GLU A 212 -11.26 -9.01 -15.35
N TRP A 213 -10.95 -8.50 -16.53
CA TRP A 213 -10.28 -9.26 -17.59
C TRP A 213 -8.80 -9.50 -17.29
N GLY A 214 -8.13 -8.51 -16.69
CA GLY A 214 -6.76 -8.68 -16.20
C GLY A 214 -6.69 -9.70 -15.05
N LEU A 215 -7.60 -9.60 -14.09
CA LEU A 215 -7.71 -10.56 -12.98
C LEU A 215 -8.09 -11.97 -13.49
N ARG A 216 -9.01 -12.08 -14.46
CA ARG A 216 -9.36 -13.34 -15.14
C ARG A 216 -8.12 -14.02 -15.71
N ALA A 217 -7.26 -13.27 -16.40
CA ALA A 217 -6.02 -13.80 -16.96
C ALA A 217 -5.10 -14.34 -15.86
N MET A 218 -5.03 -13.68 -14.69
CA MET A 218 -4.26 -14.18 -13.55
C MET A 218 -4.78 -15.51 -13.02
N PHE A 219 -6.10 -15.66 -12.86
CA PHE A 219 -6.71 -16.94 -12.47
C PHE A 219 -6.34 -18.07 -13.44
N ILE A 220 -6.40 -17.80 -14.74
CA ILE A 220 -6.04 -18.79 -15.78
C ILE A 220 -4.56 -19.15 -15.70
N LEU A 221 -3.68 -18.15 -15.52
CA LEU A 221 -2.25 -18.38 -15.39
C LEU A 221 -1.92 -19.29 -14.20
N LEU A 222 -2.50 -19.04 -13.02
CA LEU A 222 -2.26 -19.88 -11.84
C LEU A 222 -2.69 -21.34 -12.08
N ARG A 223 -3.85 -21.58 -12.69
CA ARG A 223 -4.28 -22.95 -13.06
C ARG A 223 -3.34 -23.58 -14.09
N THR A 224 -2.89 -22.80 -15.06
CA THR A 224 -1.92 -23.24 -16.06
C THR A 224 -0.58 -23.61 -15.44
N TYR A 225 -0.11 -22.84 -14.46
CA TYR A 225 1.13 -23.12 -13.74
C TYR A 225 1.03 -24.40 -12.93
N GLN A 226 -0.12 -24.64 -12.27
CA GLN A 226 -0.39 -25.91 -11.59
C GLN A 226 -0.35 -27.09 -12.58
N ALA A 227 -1.01 -26.97 -13.73
CA ALA A 227 -1.00 -28.00 -14.77
C ALA A 227 0.41 -28.26 -15.34
N ARG A 228 1.32 -27.28 -15.24
CA ARG A 228 2.72 -27.37 -15.63
C ARG A 228 3.67 -27.71 -14.47
N GLY A 229 3.13 -28.19 -13.35
CA GLY A 229 3.90 -28.79 -12.26
C GLY A 229 4.31 -27.86 -11.11
N CYS A 230 3.84 -26.60 -11.07
CA CYS A 230 4.00 -25.79 -9.85
C CYS A 230 3.16 -26.40 -8.72
N LYS A 231 3.75 -26.57 -7.53
CA LYS A 231 3.07 -27.17 -6.37
C LYS A 231 3.09 -26.25 -5.17
N THR A 232 4.24 -25.66 -4.86
CA THR A 232 4.44 -24.83 -3.66
C THR A 232 4.24 -23.36 -3.95
N LEU A 233 3.95 -22.56 -2.92
CA LEU A 233 3.89 -21.09 -3.06
C LEU A 233 5.15 -20.54 -3.75
N PHE A 234 6.33 -21.03 -3.38
CA PHE A 234 7.59 -20.61 -3.99
C PHE A 234 7.67 -20.95 -5.48
N ASP A 235 7.16 -22.12 -5.91
CA ASP A 235 7.13 -22.49 -7.34
C ASP A 235 6.27 -21.51 -8.14
N TYR A 236 5.09 -21.16 -7.63
CA TYR A 236 4.18 -20.22 -8.30
C TYR A 236 4.82 -18.85 -8.45
N ILE A 237 5.40 -18.29 -7.38
CA ILE A 237 6.02 -16.98 -7.43
C ILE A 237 7.31 -16.98 -8.26
N SER A 238 8.11 -18.05 -8.20
CA SER A 238 9.32 -18.18 -9.04
C SER A 238 8.99 -18.24 -10.52
N ARG A 239 7.84 -18.83 -10.88
CA ARG A 239 7.35 -18.82 -12.25
C ARG A 239 6.73 -17.49 -12.64
N TRP A 240 6.07 -16.81 -11.71
CA TRP A 240 5.42 -15.51 -11.93
C TRP A 240 6.43 -14.36 -12.11
N ALA A 241 7.45 -14.33 -11.27
CA ALA A 241 8.50 -13.31 -11.24
C ALA A 241 9.89 -13.98 -11.11
N PRO A 242 10.46 -14.52 -12.21
CA PRO A 242 11.73 -15.24 -12.20
C PRO A 242 12.90 -14.34 -11.80
N ALA A 243 13.84 -14.88 -11.02
CA ALA A 243 15.04 -14.15 -10.61
C ALA A 243 15.96 -13.80 -11.80
N SER A 244 15.91 -14.59 -12.88
CA SER A 244 16.64 -14.33 -14.14
C SER A 244 16.28 -12.98 -14.76
N ASP A 245 15.09 -12.47 -14.47
CA ASP A 245 14.59 -11.20 -14.99
C ASP A 245 14.92 -10.02 -14.05
N GLY A 246 15.81 -10.24 -13.07
CA GLY A 246 16.19 -9.25 -12.06
C GLY A 246 15.20 -9.09 -10.91
N ASN A 247 14.24 -10.01 -10.76
CA ASN A 247 13.25 -9.96 -9.69
C ASN A 247 13.82 -10.48 -8.35
N HIS A 248 13.42 -9.87 -7.23
CA HIS A 248 13.72 -10.39 -5.90
C HIS A 248 12.70 -11.46 -5.47
N THR A 249 12.67 -12.58 -6.21
CA THR A 249 11.68 -13.67 -6.11
C THR A 249 11.48 -14.17 -4.68
N TYR A 250 12.57 -14.35 -3.91
CA TYR A 250 12.47 -14.84 -2.53
C TYR A 250 11.71 -13.86 -1.63
N GLY A 251 11.96 -12.55 -1.78
CA GLY A 251 11.23 -11.52 -1.03
C GLY A 251 9.75 -11.44 -1.44
N TYR A 252 9.45 -11.60 -2.72
CA TYR A 252 8.07 -11.71 -3.22
C TYR A 252 7.35 -12.91 -2.58
N ALA A 253 7.95 -14.10 -2.65
CA ALA A 253 7.36 -15.28 -2.05
C ALA A 253 7.18 -15.13 -0.53
N ASN A 254 8.10 -14.42 0.15
CA ASN A 254 7.98 -14.14 1.57
C ASN A 254 6.79 -13.21 1.89
N PHE A 255 6.60 -12.17 1.07
CA PHE A 255 5.45 -11.28 1.19
C PHE A 255 4.12 -12.06 1.02
N CYS A 256 4.01 -12.87 -0.04
CA CYS A 256 2.81 -13.68 -0.26
C CYS A 256 2.58 -14.67 0.87
N ALA A 257 3.64 -15.35 1.35
CA ALA A 257 3.57 -16.32 2.44
C ALA A 257 2.99 -15.71 3.71
N ASN A 258 3.52 -14.55 4.10
CA ASN A 258 3.05 -13.82 5.29
C ASN A 258 1.58 -13.40 5.14
N ARG A 259 1.19 -12.89 3.97
CA ARG A 259 -0.19 -12.46 3.71
C ARG A 259 -1.19 -13.62 3.72
N LEU A 260 -0.77 -14.78 3.23
CA LEU A 260 -1.58 -16.00 3.16
C LEU A 260 -1.55 -16.81 4.48
N LYS A 261 -0.68 -16.44 5.44
CA LYS A 261 -0.42 -17.19 6.68
C LYS A 261 0.01 -18.65 6.45
N ILE A 262 0.86 -18.85 5.44
CA ILE A 262 1.42 -20.16 5.06
C ILE A 262 2.94 -20.05 4.90
N LYS A 263 3.63 -21.19 4.74
CA LYS A 263 5.05 -21.23 4.38
C LYS A 263 5.23 -21.20 2.87
N LYS A 264 6.38 -20.70 2.43
CA LYS A 264 6.81 -20.73 1.01
C LYS A 264 6.86 -22.16 0.44
N SER A 265 7.12 -23.15 1.29
CA SER A 265 7.19 -24.58 0.96
C SER A 265 5.84 -25.29 0.94
N ASP A 266 4.76 -24.64 1.38
CA ASP A 266 3.45 -25.29 1.48
C ASP A 266 2.88 -25.54 0.08
N VAL A 267 2.32 -26.73 -0.10
CA VAL A 267 1.67 -27.16 -1.35
C VAL A 267 0.29 -26.51 -1.42
N LEU A 268 -0.03 -25.88 -2.55
CA LEU A 268 -1.28 -25.18 -2.77
C LEU A 268 -2.17 -25.94 -3.75
N ASN A 269 -3.42 -26.16 -3.36
CA ASN A 269 -4.45 -26.61 -4.28
C ASN A 269 -5.08 -25.39 -4.98
N ILE A 270 -4.52 -24.98 -6.12
CA ILE A 270 -5.03 -23.82 -6.87
C ILE A 270 -6.40 -24.07 -7.53
N GLN A 271 -6.91 -25.32 -7.50
CA GLN A 271 -8.31 -25.57 -7.91
C GLN A 271 -9.31 -25.12 -6.84
N ASP A 272 -8.88 -24.97 -5.59
CA ASP A 272 -9.71 -24.41 -4.53
C ASP A 272 -9.91 -22.90 -4.77
N LYS A 273 -11.17 -22.47 -4.87
CA LYS A 273 -11.53 -21.07 -5.13
C LYS A 273 -10.93 -20.13 -4.08
N ALA A 274 -10.99 -20.48 -2.80
CA ALA A 274 -10.51 -19.62 -1.73
C ALA A 274 -8.99 -19.45 -1.80
N ILE A 275 -8.24 -20.55 -1.95
CA ILE A 275 -6.78 -20.49 -2.12
C ILE A 275 -6.41 -19.66 -3.35
N GLN A 276 -7.11 -19.87 -4.47
CA GLN A 276 -6.82 -19.17 -5.70
C GLN A 276 -7.11 -17.66 -5.60
N MET A 277 -8.25 -17.29 -5.00
CA MET A 277 -8.63 -15.90 -4.73
C MET A 277 -7.59 -15.20 -3.85
N SER A 278 -7.17 -15.85 -2.76
CA SER A 278 -6.16 -15.28 -1.86
C SER A 278 -4.80 -15.14 -2.55
N MET A 279 -4.42 -16.09 -3.41
CA MET A 279 -3.18 -16.01 -4.18
C MET A 279 -3.18 -14.84 -5.17
N VAL A 280 -4.26 -14.67 -5.95
CA VAL A 280 -4.40 -13.52 -6.86
C VAL A 280 -4.37 -12.21 -6.08
N ALA A 281 -5.10 -12.12 -4.97
CA ALA A 281 -5.10 -10.92 -4.13
C ALA A 281 -3.70 -10.59 -3.57
N ALA A 282 -2.92 -11.60 -3.20
CA ALA A 282 -1.54 -11.42 -2.71
C ALA A 282 -0.59 -10.93 -3.82
N ILE A 283 -0.70 -11.47 -5.04
CA ILE A 283 0.06 -11.01 -6.21
C ILE A 283 -0.31 -9.56 -6.52
N VAL A 284 -1.60 -9.22 -6.61
CA VAL A 284 -2.05 -7.84 -6.87
C VAL A 284 -1.49 -6.86 -5.85
N ALA A 285 -1.55 -7.22 -4.56
CA ALA A 285 -1.02 -6.40 -3.49
C ALA A 285 0.49 -6.18 -3.65
N PHE A 286 1.26 -7.21 -4.00
CA PHE A 286 2.70 -7.04 -4.23
C PHE A 286 2.99 -6.15 -5.44
N GLU A 287 2.31 -6.39 -6.57
CA GLU A 287 2.53 -5.69 -7.84
C GLU A 287 2.11 -4.22 -7.82
N ASN A 288 1.12 -3.86 -7.00
CA ASN A 288 0.45 -2.57 -7.06
C ASN A 288 0.43 -1.85 -5.70
N GLY A 289 1.44 -2.10 -4.85
CA GLY A 289 1.59 -1.45 -3.55
C GLY A 289 0.34 -1.62 -2.68
N ASN A 290 0.08 -2.85 -2.21
CA ASN A 290 -1.05 -3.28 -1.40
C ASN A 290 -2.44 -2.86 -1.90
N TYR A 291 -2.62 -2.63 -3.20
CA TYR A 291 -3.94 -2.43 -3.77
C TYR A 291 -4.82 -3.66 -3.55
N VAL A 292 -6.10 -3.43 -3.19
CA VAL A 292 -7.10 -4.48 -2.95
C VAL A 292 -8.33 -4.18 -3.80
N TYR A 293 -8.72 -5.14 -4.64
CA TYR A 293 -10.00 -5.10 -5.34
C TYR A 293 -11.14 -5.53 -4.42
N SER A 294 -12.34 -5.01 -4.65
CA SER A 294 -13.54 -5.47 -3.94
C SER A 294 -13.80 -6.96 -4.22
N ASN A 295 -14.47 -7.62 -3.28
CA ASN A 295 -14.87 -9.02 -3.44
C ASN A 295 -15.76 -9.23 -4.67
N GLU A 296 -16.57 -8.24 -5.04
CA GLU A 296 -17.42 -8.29 -6.23
C GLU A 296 -16.60 -8.39 -7.52
N VAL A 297 -15.62 -7.49 -7.69
CA VAL A 297 -14.71 -7.49 -8.86
C VAL A 297 -13.91 -8.79 -8.93
N MET A 298 -13.38 -9.25 -7.80
CA MET A 298 -12.62 -10.50 -7.73
C MET A 298 -13.47 -11.73 -8.06
N ASN A 299 -14.70 -11.80 -7.55
CA ASN A 299 -15.62 -12.91 -7.84
C ASN A 299 -16.03 -12.93 -9.31
N LYS A 300 -16.39 -11.77 -9.87
CA LYS A 300 -16.74 -11.66 -11.30
C LYS A 300 -15.57 -12.08 -12.19
N ALA A 301 -14.35 -11.65 -11.87
CA ALA A 301 -13.15 -12.09 -12.58
C ALA A 301 -12.91 -13.61 -12.48
N TYR A 302 -13.14 -14.20 -11.30
CA TYR A 302 -13.05 -15.64 -11.11
C TYR A 302 -14.07 -16.38 -11.97
N GLU A 303 -15.34 -15.94 -11.96
CA GLU A 303 -16.41 -16.53 -12.77
C GLU A 303 -16.11 -16.46 -14.28
N LEU A 304 -15.67 -15.30 -14.77
CA LEU A 304 -15.21 -15.13 -16.15
C LEU A 304 -14.05 -16.08 -16.51
N SER A 305 -13.27 -16.51 -15.53
CA SER A 305 -12.13 -17.39 -15.73
C SER A 305 -12.53 -18.87 -15.85
N MET A 306 -13.75 -19.22 -15.44
CA MET A 306 -14.29 -20.58 -15.51
C MET A 306 -14.91 -20.90 -16.88
N GLY A 307 -15.05 -19.91 -17.77
CA GLY A 307 -15.56 -20.05 -19.15
C GLY A 307 -14.70 -19.41 -20.26
#